data_AF-A0A284S730-F1
#
_entry.id   AF-A0A284S730-F1
#
_cell.length_a   1.000
_cell.length_b   1.000
_cell.length_c   1.000
_cell.angle_alpha   90.00
_cell.angle_beta   90.00
_cell.angle_gamma   90.00
#
_symmetry.space_group_name_H-M   'P 1'
#
loop_
_entity.id
_entity.type
_entity.pdbx_description
1 polymer ?
#
loop_
_entity_poly.entity_id
_entity_poly.type
_entity_poly.pdbx_seq_one_letter_code
_entity_poly.pdbx_strand_id
1 'polypeptide(L)'
;MHAIAFIERLGHQLDGAMVKYNMARAALLCLRGPGEWEDRLRVLTKADVTNIEGAVFTIDDGMEPDTMCYHKKKKKTAAQQVVGEGEGFRTVLWIWTMEGSFVGVEDKEMNTVVCVEWLKSRARMHRWCKELLMVKLEMRRTLLSLERNACDWEARHDGVEELEGDANLQEGQLVYAESQAATWRRLAVLFQAKWSQLWAAVSALQPLWTEDEAIEREAMEEAVEVDTDTTNARDAIDSL
;
A
#
# COMPACT_ATOMS: atom_id res chain seq x y z
N MET A 1 26.07 13.23 6.03
CA MET A 1 26.02 14.54 6.72
C MET A 1 25.37 15.65 5.90
N HIS A 2 25.56 15.74 4.57
CA HIS A 2 24.93 16.80 3.76
C HIS A 2 23.39 16.72 3.64
N ALA A 3 22.82 15.52 3.57
CA ALA A 3 21.37 15.35 3.44
C ALA A 3 20.58 15.85 4.68
N ILE A 4 21.09 15.62 5.89
CA ILE A 4 20.44 16.04 7.14
C ILE A 4 20.39 17.56 7.22
N ALA A 5 21.51 18.24 6.99
CA ALA A 5 21.57 19.71 7.01
C ALA A 5 20.67 20.36 5.92
N PHE A 6 20.52 19.69 4.78
CA PHE A 6 19.60 20.13 3.73
C PHE A 6 18.13 20.01 4.17
N ILE A 7 17.74 18.89 4.77
CA ILE A 7 16.39 18.66 5.29
C ILE A 7 16.05 19.67 6.40
N GLU A 8 16.98 19.95 7.32
CA GLU A 8 16.78 20.97 8.37
C GLU A 8 16.56 22.36 7.77
N ARG A 9 17.34 22.74 6.75
CA ARG A 9 17.16 24.01 6.04
C ARG A 9 15.79 24.11 5.36
N LEU A 10 15.33 23.04 4.73
CA LEU A 10 13.99 23.00 4.14
C LEU A 10 12.91 23.14 5.21
N GLY A 11 13.05 22.44 6.34
CA GLY A 11 12.13 22.56 7.48
C GLY A 11 12.00 24.00 7.98
N HIS A 12 13.10 24.73 8.11
CA HIS A 12 13.08 26.14 8.49
C HIS A 12 12.45 27.05 7.43
N GLN A 13 12.71 26.81 6.15
CA GLN A 13 12.08 27.56 5.05
C GLN A 13 10.56 27.34 5.04
N LEU A 14 10.14 26.10 5.29
CA LEU A 14 8.75 25.68 5.36
C LEU A 14 8.02 26.35 6.54
N ASP A 15 8.59 26.28 7.75
CA ASP A 15 8.03 26.94 8.94
C ASP A 15 7.92 28.47 8.69
N GLY A 16 8.92 29.07 8.05
CA GLY A 16 8.89 30.49 7.65
C GLY A 16 7.79 30.81 6.64
N ALA A 17 7.56 29.94 5.65
CA ALA A 17 6.48 30.08 4.67
C ALA A 17 5.10 29.95 5.33
N MET A 18 4.95 29.02 6.29
CA MET A 18 3.70 28.87 7.06
C MET A 18 3.34 30.14 7.82
N VAL A 19 4.31 30.73 8.52
CA VAL A 19 4.09 31.96 9.28
C VAL A 19 3.67 33.10 8.34
N LYS A 20 4.35 33.26 7.21
CA LYS A 20 4.01 34.28 6.21
C LYS A 20 2.59 34.09 5.66
N TYR A 21 2.22 32.86 5.30
CA TYR A 21 0.89 32.54 4.81
C TYR A 21 -0.20 32.85 5.85
N ASN A 22 -0.03 32.37 7.09
CA ASN A 22 -1.00 32.58 8.16
C ASN A 22 -1.12 34.07 8.53
N MET A 23 -0.02 34.82 8.48
CA MET A 23 -0.02 36.26 8.70
C MET A 23 -0.74 37.01 7.58
N ALA A 24 -0.50 36.65 6.31
CA ALA A 24 -1.21 37.22 5.18
C ALA A 24 -2.72 36.90 5.24
N ARG A 25 -3.09 35.68 5.62
CA ARG A 25 -4.49 35.27 5.85
C ARG A 25 -5.15 36.11 6.95
N ALA A 26 -4.45 36.33 8.07
CA ALA A 26 -4.96 37.17 9.16
C ALA A 26 -5.15 38.62 8.71
N ALA A 27 -4.21 39.17 7.93
CA ALA A 27 -4.35 40.50 7.36
C ALA A 27 -5.55 40.57 6.40
N LEU A 28 -5.76 39.55 5.57
CA LEU A 28 -6.91 39.45 4.67
C LEU A 28 -8.23 39.39 5.45
N LEU A 29 -8.26 38.65 6.56
CA LEU A 29 -9.41 38.60 7.46
C LEU A 29 -9.73 39.96 8.07
N CYS A 30 -8.71 40.73 8.47
CA CYS A 30 -8.90 42.09 8.98
C CYS A 30 -9.41 43.08 7.92
N LEU A 31 -8.97 42.93 6.67
CA LEU A 31 -9.31 43.88 5.60
C LEU A 31 -10.66 43.59 4.95
N ARG A 32 -10.96 42.32 4.67
CA ARG A 32 -12.14 41.89 3.90
C ARG A 32 -13.27 41.39 4.80
N GLY A 33 -12.96 40.94 6.01
CA GLY A 33 -13.90 40.25 6.88
C GLY A 33 -14.16 38.80 6.46
N PRO A 34 -15.00 38.07 7.22
CA PRO A 34 -15.31 36.67 6.96
C PRO A 34 -16.10 36.50 5.65
N GLY A 35 -15.82 35.44 4.89
CA GLY A 35 -16.52 35.11 3.65
C GLY A 35 -16.06 33.81 3.01
N GLU A 36 -16.56 33.49 1.82
CA GLU A 36 -16.30 32.22 1.08
C GLU A 36 -14.81 31.97 0.76
N TRP A 37 -13.97 33.00 0.90
CA TRP A 37 -12.53 32.87 0.72
C TRP A 37 -11.87 32.07 1.86
N GLU A 38 -12.49 31.99 3.04
CA GLU A 38 -11.97 31.20 4.18
C GLU A 38 -11.99 29.69 3.91
N ASP A 39 -12.97 29.23 3.12
CA ASP A 39 -13.08 27.82 2.73
C ASP A 39 -11.98 27.41 1.76
N ARG A 40 -11.56 28.35 0.90
CA ARG A 40 -10.48 28.21 -0.08
C ARG A 40 -9.09 28.36 0.56
N LEU A 41 -8.92 29.35 1.43
CA LEU A 41 -7.67 29.64 2.12
C LEU A 41 -7.83 29.30 3.60
N ARG A 42 -7.59 28.03 3.95
CA ARG A 42 -7.71 27.53 5.33
C ARG A 42 -6.47 27.87 6.15
N VAL A 43 -6.57 27.77 7.48
CA VAL A 43 -5.40 27.93 8.36
C VAL A 43 -4.40 26.83 8.05
N LEU A 44 -3.16 27.20 7.76
CA LEU A 44 -2.11 26.25 7.44
C LEU A 44 -1.50 25.71 8.72
N THR A 45 -1.76 24.45 9.04
CA THR A 45 -1.17 23.78 10.19
C THR A 45 0.08 23.00 9.81
N LYS A 46 0.94 22.70 10.79
CA LYS A 46 2.14 21.88 10.56
C LYS A 46 1.83 20.46 10.05
N ALA A 47 0.61 19.97 10.29
CA ALA A 47 0.15 18.69 9.76
C ALA A 47 -0.13 18.76 8.25
N ASP A 48 -0.60 19.90 7.76
CA ASP A 48 -0.95 20.11 6.35
C ASP A 48 0.27 20.30 5.44
N VAL A 49 1.45 20.53 6.00
CA VAL A 49 2.70 20.71 5.23
C VAL A 49 3.65 19.52 5.40
N THR A 50 3.06 18.36 5.62
CA THR A 50 3.77 17.11 5.44
C THR A 50 4.01 16.88 3.95
N ASN A 51 5.09 16.17 3.62
CA ASN A 51 5.44 15.85 2.24
C ASN A 51 4.24 15.16 1.55
N ILE A 52 4.14 15.25 0.22
CA ILE A 52 3.26 14.35 -0.56
C ILE A 52 3.55 12.89 -0.16
N GLU A 53 4.77 12.57 0.24
CA GLU A 53 5.14 11.26 0.80
C GLU A 53 4.33 10.87 2.05
N GLY A 54 3.98 11.82 2.93
CA GLY A 54 3.16 11.58 4.12
C GLY A 54 1.65 11.58 3.86
N ALA A 55 1.22 12.11 2.72
CA ALA A 55 -0.14 12.00 2.23
C ALA A 55 -0.15 11.05 1.01
N VAL A 56 -0.28 9.75 1.32
CA VAL A 56 -0.69 8.64 0.42
C VAL A 56 0.41 7.63 0.04
N PHE A 57 1.72 7.86 0.27
CA PHE A 57 2.70 7.16 -0.59
C PHE A 57 3.99 6.54 -0.04
N THR A 58 4.19 6.41 1.28
CA THR A 58 5.30 5.60 1.83
C THR A 58 4.85 4.65 2.94
N ILE A 59 4.99 3.35 2.68
CA ILE A 59 5.21 2.36 3.74
C ILE A 59 6.62 2.65 4.27
N ASP A 60 6.75 2.80 5.59
CA ASP A 60 8.02 2.67 6.29
C ASP A 60 8.51 1.24 6.07
N ASP A 61 9.30 1.02 5.01
CA ASP A 61 9.87 -0.28 4.62
C ASP A 61 10.99 -0.69 5.62
N GLY A 62 10.84 -0.45 6.93
CA GLY A 62 11.62 -1.02 8.02
C GLY A 62 13.16 -0.90 7.94
N MET A 63 13.67 -0.08 7.03
CA MET A 63 15.11 0.05 6.73
C MET A 63 15.65 1.36 7.30
N GLU A 64 15.34 1.63 8.56
CA GLU A 64 16.04 2.65 9.35
C GLU A 64 17.32 2.02 9.93
N PRO A 65 18.52 2.56 9.68
CA PRO A 65 19.71 2.19 10.44
C PRO A 65 19.54 2.70 11.86
N ASP A 66 19.37 1.74 12.77
CA ASP A 66 19.31 1.84 14.24
C ASP A 66 19.94 3.12 14.81
N THR A 67 19.16 4.20 14.87
CA THR A 67 19.54 5.44 15.53
C THR A 67 18.60 5.64 16.72
N MET A 68 19.01 5.05 17.84
CA MET A 68 18.40 5.24 19.15
C MET A 68 18.30 6.73 19.52
N CYS A 69 17.07 7.27 19.56
CA CYS A 69 16.79 8.58 20.16
C CYS A 69 15.50 8.52 21.00
N TYR A 70 15.69 8.43 22.32
CA TYR A 70 14.65 8.46 23.35
C TYR A 70 13.92 9.81 23.38
N HIS A 71 12.66 9.88 22.91
CA HIS A 71 11.79 11.03 23.19
C HIS A 71 10.45 10.63 23.82
N LYS A 72 10.15 11.32 24.93
CA LYS A 72 9.09 11.08 25.91
C LYS A 72 7.70 10.96 25.28
N LYS A 73 7.00 9.84 25.57
CA LYS A 73 5.56 9.68 25.35
C LYS A 73 4.78 10.75 26.13
N LYS A 74 4.25 11.75 25.44
CA LYS A 74 3.19 12.61 25.94
C LYS A 74 1.85 11.92 25.64
N LYS A 75 1.18 11.41 26.68
CA LYS A 75 -0.21 10.92 26.58
C LYS A 75 -1.10 12.04 26.05
N LYS A 76 -1.79 11.80 24.94
CA LYS A 76 -3.02 12.51 24.57
C LYS A 76 -4.15 11.50 24.44
N THR A 77 -5.09 11.63 25.34
CA THR A 77 -6.45 11.09 25.29
C THR A 77 -7.22 11.84 24.21
N ALA A 78 -7.64 11.19 23.14
CA ALA A 78 -8.78 11.60 22.30
C ALA A 78 -9.09 10.50 21.27
N ALA A 79 -10.37 10.09 21.26
CA ALA A 79 -11.11 9.36 20.23
C ALA A 79 -10.31 8.45 19.29
N GLN A 80 -10.35 7.16 19.61
CA GLN A 80 -10.02 6.04 18.75
C GLN A 80 -10.96 6.03 17.54
N GLN A 81 -10.60 6.78 16.50
CA GLN A 81 -11.00 6.43 15.16
C GLN A 81 -10.18 5.20 14.80
N VAL A 82 -10.87 4.08 14.59
CA VAL A 82 -10.28 2.84 14.08
C VAL A 82 -9.70 3.18 12.71
N VAL A 83 -8.42 3.55 12.69
CA VAL A 83 -7.63 3.62 11.47
C VAL A 83 -7.50 2.18 11.04
N GLY A 84 -8.28 1.78 10.02
CA GLY A 84 -8.04 0.53 9.32
C GLY A 84 -6.58 0.52 8.90
N GLU A 85 -5.90 -0.60 9.13
CA GLU A 85 -4.44 -0.76 8.99
C GLU A 85 -3.94 -0.67 7.53
N GLY A 86 -4.71 -0.04 6.63
CA GLY A 86 -4.33 0.30 5.28
C GLY A 86 -4.34 1.82 5.07
N GLU A 87 -3.24 2.37 4.54
CA GLU A 87 -3.08 3.81 4.28
C GLU A 87 -3.90 4.31 3.07
N GLY A 88 -4.66 3.44 2.40
CA GLY A 88 -5.54 3.78 1.27
C GLY A 88 -6.70 4.74 1.62
N PHE A 89 -6.88 5.08 2.89
CA PHE A 89 -7.92 6.01 3.36
C PHE A 89 -7.37 7.41 3.71
N ARG A 90 -6.09 7.72 3.45
CA ARG A 90 -5.58 9.07 3.69
C ARG A 90 -6.20 10.05 2.70
N THR A 91 -6.90 11.05 3.21
CA THR A 91 -7.48 12.13 2.41
C THR A 91 -6.36 13.05 1.92
N VAL A 92 -6.31 13.34 0.62
CA VAL A 92 -5.37 14.31 0.04
C VAL A 92 -5.57 15.66 0.72
N LEU A 93 -4.47 16.29 1.16
CA LEU A 93 -4.54 17.55 1.90
C LEU A 93 -5.14 18.66 1.01
N TRP A 94 -5.88 19.56 1.64
CA TRP A 94 -6.65 20.61 0.96
C TRP A 94 -5.80 21.53 0.08
N ILE A 95 -4.51 21.69 0.42
CA ILE A 95 -3.55 22.51 -0.34
C ILE A 95 -3.33 21.92 -1.75
N TRP A 96 -3.28 20.60 -1.86
CA TRP A 96 -3.06 19.90 -3.14
C TRP A 96 -4.33 19.75 -3.97
N THR A 97 -5.50 19.99 -3.37
CA THR A 97 -6.80 19.93 -4.06
C THR A 97 -7.33 21.31 -4.42
N MET A 98 -6.56 22.38 -4.16
CA MET A 98 -6.97 23.75 -4.43
C MET A 98 -6.76 24.13 -5.90
N GLU A 99 -7.84 24.64 -6.52
CA GLU A 99 -7.80 25.19 -7.87
C GLU A 99 -6.84 26.38 -7.95
N GLY A 100 -5.83 26.28 -8.82
CA GLY A 100 -4.81 27.31 -9.00
C GLY A 100 -3.56 27.17 -8.12
N SER A 101 -3.42 26.10 -7.32
CA SER A 101 -2.21 25.86 -6.52
C SER A 101 -0.92 25.72 -7.36
N PHE A 102 -1.04 25.58 -8.67
CA PHE A 102 0.06 25.36 -9.61
C PHE A 102 0.27 26.53 -10.59
N VAL A 103 -0.45 27.63 -10.41
CA VAL A 103 -0.30 28.82 -11.26
C VAL A 103 1.10 29.42 -11.08
N GLY A 104 1.94 29.31 -12.11
CA GLY A 104 3.31 29.85 -12.13
C GLY A 104 4.43 28.81 -11.92
N VAL A 105 4.11 27.53 -11.77
CA VAL A 105 5.10 26.44 -11.87
C VAL A 105 5.30 26.11 -13.35
N GLU A 106 6.54 25.90 -13.79
CA GLU A 106 6.81 25.50 -15.16
C GLU A 106 6.20 24.11 -15.43
N ASP A 107 5.34 24.01 -16.45
CA ASP A 107 4.55 22.80 -16.76
C ASP A 107 5.41 21.52 -16.83
N LYS A 108 6.68 21.68 -17.24
CA LYS A 108 7.66 20.60 -17.30
C LYS A 108 8.03 20.04 -15.92
N GLU A 109 8.29 20.88 -14.93
CA GLU A 109 8.60 20.43 -13.57
C GLU A 109 7.39 19.75 -12.94
N MET A 110 6.19 20.32 -13.13
CA MET A 110 4.94 19.70 -12.68
C MET A 110 4.72 18.32 -13.30
N ASN A 111 4.87 18.21 -14.62
CA ASN A 111 4.70 16.95 -15.33
C ASN A 111 5.70 15.89 -14.81
N THR A 112 6.97 16.26 -14.58
CA THR A 112 7.94 15.33 -13.99
C THR A 112 7.55 14.82 -12.61
N VAL A 113 7.01 15.68 -11.74
CA VAL A 113 6.53 15.28 -10.40
C VAL A 113 5.35 14.32 -10.53
N VAL A 114 4.39 14.62 -11.41
CA VAL A 114 3.23 13.74 -11.65
C VAL A 114 3.66 12.40 -12.24
N CYS A 115 4.57 12.38 -13.21
CA CYS A 115 5.12 11.15 -13.78
C CYS A 115 5.84 10.30 -12.71
N VAL A 116 6.66 10.92 -11.86
CA VAL A 116 7.34 10.21 -10.77
C VAL A 116 6.34 9.60 -9.80
N GLU A 117 5.32 10.35 -9.40
CA GLU A 117 4.28 9.85 -8.48
C GLU A 117 3.40 8.77 -9.12
N TRP A 118 3.11 8.87 -10.42
CA TRP A 118 2.44 7.83 -11.19
C TRP A 118 3.28 6.56 -11.26
N LEU A 119 4.57 6.66 -11.60
CA LEU A 119 5.49 5.52 -11.65
C LEU A 119 5.63 4.84 -10.29
N LYS A 120 5.72 5.60 -9.19
CA LYS A 120 5.70 5.05 -7.83
C LYS A 120 4.40 4.29 -7.54
N SER A 121 3.26 4.88 -7.90
CA SER A 121 1.94 4.28 -7.70
C SER A 121 1.74 3.01 -8.51
N ARG A 122 2.23 3.01 -9.75
CA ARG A 122 2.29 1.84 -10.61
C ARG A 122 3.17 0.73 -10.03
N ALA A 123 4.38 1.07 -9.57
CA ALA A 123 5.28 0.10 -8.92
C ALA A 123 4.64 -0.54 -7.68
N ARG A 124 3.90 0.24 -6.88
CA ARG A 124 3.13 -0.29 -5.73
C ARG A 124 2.00 -1.21 -6.16
N MET A 125 1.25 -0.85 -7.21
CA MET A 125 0.22 -1.72 -7.75
C MET A 125 0.80 -3.06 -8.19
N HIS A 126 1.87 -3.05 -8.99
CA HIS A 126 2.53 -4.29 -9.43
C HIS A 126 3.05 -5.13 -8.24
N ARG A 127 3.62 -4.48 -7.21
CA ARG A 127 4.05 -5.17 -5.98
C ARG A 127 2.87 -5.81 -5.26
N TRP A 128 1.78 -5.06 -5.08
CA TRP A 128 0.55 -5.53 -4.44
C TRP A 128 -0.06 -6.72 -5.21
N CYS A 129 -0.14 -6.65 -6.53
CA CYS A 129 -0.63 -7.74 -7.36
C CYS A 129 0.23 -9.01 -7.23
N LYS A 130 1.56 -8.85 -7.21
CA LYS A 130 2.49 -9.95 -6.94
C LYS A 130 2.27 -10.53 -5.54
N GLU A 131 2.10 -9.70 -4.53
CA GLU A 131 1.84 -10.12 -3.14
C GLU A 131 0.51 -10.89 -3.03
N LEU A 132 -0.56 -10.41 -3.67
CA LEU A 132 -1.83 -11.14 -3.75
C LEU A 132 -1.66 -12.53 -4.38
N LEU A 133 -0.89 -12.62 -5.47
CA LEU A 133 -0.58 -13.89 -6.11
C LEU A 133 0.25 -14.80 -5.19
N MET A 134 1.26 -14.25 -4.50
CA MET A 134 2.07 -15.00 -3.54
C MET A 134 1.22 -15.53 -2.38
N VAL A 135 0.35 -14.71 -1.80
CA VAL A 135 -0.57 -15.12 -0.71
C VAL A 135 -1.51 -16.24 -1.18
N LYS A 136 -2.06 -16.17 -2.40
CA LYS A 136 -2.86 -17.28 -2.96
C LYS A 136 -2.07 -18.58 -3.06
N LEU A 137 -0.82 -18.50 -3.50
CA LEU A 137 0.05 -19.66 -3.62
C LEU A 137 0.40 -20.23 -2.23
N GLU A 138 0.67 -19.37 -1.25
CA GLU A 138 0.92 -19.78 0.13
C GLU A 138 -0.30 -20.45 0.77
N MET A 139 -1.50 -19.92 0.56
CA MET A 139 -2.76 -20.56 0.99
C MET A 139 -2.92 -21.95 0.38
N ARG A 140 -2.60 -22.12 -0.92
CA ARG A 140 -2.64 -23.47 -1.55
C ARG A 140 -1.57 -24.39 -0.97
N ARG A 141 -0.34 -23.89 -0.81
CA ARG A 141 0.81 -24.64 -0.30
C ARG A 141 0.60 -25.10 1.13
N THR A 142 0.00 -24.27 1.96
CA THR A 142 -0.35 -24.62 3.34
C THR A 142 -1.38 -25.75 3.37
N LEU A 143 -2.46 -25.72 2.59
CA LEU A 143 -3.39 -26.85 2.49
C LEU A 143 -2.70 -28.15 2.05
N LEU A 144 -1.85 -28.08 1.02
CA LEU A 144 -1.08 -29.24 0.55
C LEU A 144 -0.11 -29.76 1.61
N SER A 145 0.52 -28.87 2.38
CA SER A 145 1.39 -29.27 3.48
C SER A 145 0.62 -29.95 4.61
N LEU A 146 -0.60 -29.50 4.89
CA LEU A 146 -1.45 -30.13 5.91
C LEU A 146 -1.91 -31.52 5.47
N GLU A 147 -2.30 -31.67 4.20
CA GLU A 147 -2.67 -32.99 3.66
C GLU A 147 -1.47 -33.94 3.64
N ARG A 148 -0.30 -33.44 3.23
CA ARG A 148 0.94 -34.23 3.28
C ARG A 148 1.25 -34.68 4.71
N ASN A 149 1.14 -33.80 5.69
CA ASN A 149 1.33 -34.16 7.09
C ASN A 149 0.33 -35.22 7.54
N ALA A 150 -0.93 -35.14 7.11
CA ALA A 150 -1.95 -36.16 7.42
C ALA A 150 -1.55 -37.52 6.84
N CYS A 151 -1.14 -37.57 5.57
CA CYS A 151 -0.66 -38.79 4.93
C CYS A 151 0.62 -39.33 5.58
N ASP A 152 1.53 -38.46 6.05
CA ASP A 152 2.73 -38.88 6.79
C ASP A 152 2.36 -39.54 8.14
N TRP A 153 1.24 -39.16 8.77
CA TRP A 153 0.72 -39.83 9.96
C TRP A 153 0.01 -41.15 9.64
N GLU A 154 -0.72 -41.24 8.53
CA GLU A 154 -1.33 -42.50 8.06
C GLU A 154 -0.28 -43.53 7.63
N ALA A 155 0.78 -43.09 6.95
CA ALA A 155 1.89 -43.98 6.61
C ALA A 155 2.58 -44.54 7.85
N ARG A 156 2.57 -43.80 8.97
CA ARG A 156 3.06 -44.32 10.27
C ARG A 156 2.11 -45.32 10.89
N HIS A 157 0.80 -45.20 10.67
CA HIS A 157 -0.19 -46.21 11.04
C HIS A 157 0.05 -47.50 10.25
N ASP A 158 0.26 -47.42 8.94
CA ASP A 158 0.45 -48.59 8.07
C ASP A 158 1.83 -49.24 8.20
N GLY A 159 2.84 -48.47 8.63
CA GLY A 159 4.23 -48.92 8.79
C GLY A 159 4.55 -49.55 10.15
N VAL A 160 3.59 -49.67 11.07
CA VAL A 160 3.76 -50.46 12.29
C VAL A 160 3.67 -51.94 11.91
N GLU A 161 4.76 -52.50 11.36
CA GLU A 161 4.96 -53.95 11.40
C GLU A 161 5.00 -54.39 12.87
N GLU A 162 4.56 -55.63 13.15
CA GLU A 162 4.49 -56.28 14.48
C GLU A 162 5.78 -56.10 15.30
N LEU A 163 5.96 -54.92 15.91
CA LEU A 163 6.94 -54.69 16.94
C LEU A 163 6.56 -55.58 18.11
N GLU A 164 7.45 -56.52 18.50
CA GLU A 164 7.32 -57.32 19.72
C GLU A 164 7.00 -56.38 20.90
N GLY A 165 5.74 -56.37 21.35
CA GLY A 165 5.25 -55.37 22.29
C GLY A 165 3.81 -55.61 22.75
N ASP A 166 3.42 -54.90 23.80
CA ASP A 166 2.10 -55.00 24.42
C ASP A 166 1.00 -54.54 23.44
N ALA A 167 0.01 -55.40 23.18
CA ALA A 167 -1.04 -55.16 22.18
C ALA A 167 -1.81 -53.85 22.44
N ASN A 168 -1.99 -53.49 23.71
CA ASN A 168 -2.66 -52.25 24.10
C ASN A 168 -1.86 -50.99 23.71
N LEU A 169 -0.52 -51.07 23.73
CA LEU A 169 0.34 -49.94 23.36
C LEU A 169 0.29 -49.71 21.84
N GLN A 170 0.26 -50.79 21.07
CA GLN A 170 0.11 -50.73 19.61
C GLN A 170 -1.24 -50.13 19.22
N GLU A 171 -2.33 -50.59 19.82
CA GLU A 171 -3.66 -50.04 19.59
C GLU A 171 -3.70 -48.54 19.91
N GLY A 172 -3.10 -48.11 21.03
CA GLY A 172 -3.00 -46.70 21.39
C GLY A 172 -2.20 -45.85 20.40
N GLN A 173 -1.11 -46.39 19.84
CA GLN A 173 -0.30 -45.72 18.81
C GLN A 173 -1.07 -45.55 17.50
N LEU A 174 -1.81 -46.58 17.06
CA LEU A 174 -2.63 -46.54 15.85
C LEU A 174 -3.76 -45.50 15.99
N VAL A 175 -4.52 -45.56 17.08
CA VAL A 175 -5.59 -44.58 17.37
C VAL A 175 -5.03 -43.16 17.45
N TYR A 176 -3.83 -42.99 18.05
CA TYR A 176 -3.19 -41.69 18.11
C TYR A 176 -2.79 -41.18 16.72
N ALA A 177 -2.15 -42.01 15.89
CA ALA A 177 -1.77 -41.63 14.52
C ALA A 177 -3.00 -41.24 13.67
N GLU A 178 -4.08 -42.01 13.75
CA GLU A 178 -5.36 -41.69 13.10
C GLU A 178 -5.94 -40.36 13.62
N SER A 179 -5.92 -40.15 14.94
CA SER A 179 -6.39 -38.88 15.54
C SER A 179 -5.57 -37.66 15.08
N GLN A 180 -4.26 -37.82 14.88
CA GLN A 180 -3.38 -36.77 14.37
C GLN A 180 -3.69 -36.48 12.91
N ALA A 181 -3.79 -37.50 12.05
CA ALA A 181 -4.18 -37.34 10.65
C ALA A 181 -5.53 -36.61 10.52
N ALA A 182 -6.51 -37.02 11.32
CA ALA A 182 -7.82 -36.35 11.37
C ALA A 182 -7.70 -34.88 11.82
N THR A 183 -6.82 -34.57 12.76
CA THR A 183 -6.59 -33.19 13.23
C THR A 183 -5.99 -32.31 12.14
N TRP A 184 -5.01 -32.80 11.38
CA TRP A 184 -4.41 -32.07 10.26
C TRP A 184 -5.43 -31.76 9.16
N ARG A 185 -6.27 -32.74 8.80
CA ARG A 185 -7.35 -32.53 7.82
C ARG A 185 -8.42 -31.55 8.32
N ARG A 186 -8.77 -31.62 9.62
CA ARG A 186 -9.67 -30.63 10.24
C ARG A 186 -9.10 -29.22 10.13
N LEU A 187 -7.81 -29.04 10.39
CA LEU A 187 -7.15 -27.73 10.24
C LEU A 187 -7.22 -27.23 8.79
N ALA A 188 -6.98 -28.11 7.81
CA ALA A 188 -7.07 -27.77 6.39
C ALA A 188 -8.47 -27.29 6.00
N VAL A 189 -9.52 -27.99 6.43
CA VAL A 189 -10.92 -27.59 6.19
C VAL A 189 -11.23 -26.23 6.84
N LEU A 190 -10.78 -26.00 8.07
CA LEU A 190 -10.98 -24.72 8.77
C LEU A 190 -10.29 -23.56 8.05
N PHE A 191 -9.05 -23.75 7.60
CA PHE A 191 -8.32 -22.72 6.86
C PHE A 191 -8.95 -22.46 5.49
N GLN A 192 -9.34 -23.50 4.78
CA GLN A 192 -10.04 -23.37 3.50
C GLN A 192 -11.35 -22.58 3.65
N ALA A 193 -12.14 -22.87 4.69
CA ALA A 193 -13.39 -22.15 4.98
C ALA A 193 -13.14 -20.69 5.36
N LYS A 194 -12.12 -20.42 6.18
CA LYS A 194 -11.76 -19.05 6.55
C LYS A 194 -11.26 -18.25 5.34
N TRP A 195 -10.42 -18.84 4.50
CA TRP A 195 -9.87 -18.16 3.33
C TRP A 195 -10.90 -17.96 2.23
N SER A 196 -11.84 -18.88 2.02
CA SER A 196 -12.92 -18.67 1.04
C SER A 196 -13.82 -17.49 1.43
N GLN A 197 -14.13 -17.33 2.72
CA GLN A 197 -14.88 -16.19 3.24
C GLN A 197 -14.15 -14.85 3.03
N LEU A 198 -12.87 -14.80 3.38
CA LEU A 198 -12.04 -13.60 3.20
C LEU A 198 -11.86 -13.27 1.71
N TRP A 199 -11.62 -14.29 0.88
CA TRP A 199 -11.38 -14.09 -0.53
C TRP A 199 -12.63 -13.60 -1.26
N ALA A 200 -13.83 -14.03 -0.86
CA ALA A 200 -15.08 -13.48 -1.39
C ALA A 200 -15.19 -11.97 -1.14
N ALA A 201 -14.79 -11.49 0.05
CA ALA A 201 -14.76 -10.07 0.36
C ALA A 201 -13.69 -9.31 -0.43
N VAL A 202 -12.49 -9.89 -0.59
CA VAL A 202 -11.39 -9.28 -1.37
C VAL A 202 -11.73 -9.19 -2.85
N SER A 203 -12.32 -10.24 -3.44
CA SER A 203 -12.76 -10.20 -4.83
C SER A 203 -13.89 -9.20 -5.08
N ALA A 204 -14.72 -8.91 -4.08
CA ALA A 204 -15.72 -7.83 -4.18
C ALA A 204 -15.09 -6.42 -4.15
N LEU A 205 -13.88 -6.29 -3.61
CA LEU A 205 -13.10 -5.05 -3.58
C LEU A 205 -12.12 -4.93 -4.75
N GLN A 206 -12.04 -5.93 -5.65
CA GLN A 206 -11.13 -5.85 -6.78
C GLN A 206 -11.51 -4.67 -7.69
N PRO A 207 -10.52 -3.89 -8.15
CA PRO A 207 -10.73 -2.85 -9.14
C PRO A 207 -11.41 -3.41 -10.41
N LEU A 208 -12.21 -2.60 -11.09
CA LEU A 208 -12.96 -2.98 -12.31
C LEU A 208 -12.06 -3.40 -13.49
N TRP A 209 -10.80 -2.93 -13.48
CA TRP A 209 -9.78 -3.21 -14.49
C TRP A 209 -8.92 -4.40 -14.06
N THR A 210 -8.76 -5.35 -14.96
CA THR A 210 -7.72 -6.39 -14.83
C THR A 210 -6.36 -5.81 -15.21
N GLU A 211 -5.28 -6.37 -14.66
CA GLU A 211 -3.92 -5.91 -14.98
C GLU A 211 -3.61 -6.09 -16.47
N ASP A 212 -4.18 -7.12 -17.10
CA ASP A 212 -4.12 -7.35 -18.54
C ASP A 212 -4.83 -6.23 -19.32
N GLU A 213 -6.03 -5.80 -18.92
CA GLU A 213 -6.73 -4.67 -19.55
C GLU A 213 -5.99 -3.33 -19.39
N ALA A 214 -5.31 -3.14 -18.26
CA ALA A 214 -4.50 -1.94 -18.04
C ALA A 214 -3.23 -1.96 -18.92
N ILE A 215 -2.55 -3.11 -18.99
CA ILE A 215 -1.39 -3.31 -19.87
C ILE A 215 -1.79 -3.19 -21.34
N GLU A 216 -2.94 -3.72 -21.74
CA GLU A 216 -3.46 -3.61 -23.12
C GLU A 216 -3.82 -2.16 -23.47
N ARG A 217 -4.44 -1.40 -22.54
CA ARG A 217 -4.69 0.03 -22.75
C ARG A 217 -3.39 0.82 -22.85
N GLU A 218 -2.42 0.54 -21.97
CA GLU A 218 -1.10 1.21 -22.01
C GLU A 218 -0.35 0.88 -23.31
N ALA A 219 -0.34 -0.38 -23.75
CA ALA A 219 0.28 -0.77 -25.01
C ALA A 219 -0.41 -0.11 -26.21
N MET A 220 -1.71 0.12 -26.13
CA MET A 220 -2.48 0.84 -27.14
C MET A 220 -2.17 2.35 -27.10
N GLU A 221 -2.03 2.96 -25.93
CA GLU A 221 -1.67 4.38 -25.76
C GLU A 221 -0.23 4.65 -26.23
N GLU A 222 0.72 3.78 -25.90
CA GLU A 222 2.12 3.86 -26.35
C GLU A 222 2.23 3.68 -27.88
N ALA A 223 1.40 2.82 -28.48
CA ALA A 223 1.34 2.67 -29.93
C ALA A 223 0.76 3.91 -30.63
N VAL A 224 -0.21 4.60 -30.01
CA VAL A 224 -0.80 5.83 -30.55
C VAL A 224 0.19 7.00 -30.48
N GLU A 225 0.99 7.10 -29.41
CA GLU A 225 2.00 8.16 -29.27
C GLU A 225 3.08 8.09 -30.37
N VAL A 226 3.52 6.86 -30.71
CA VAL A 226 4.48 6.59 -31.80
C VAL A 226 3.95 6.97 -33.19
N ASP A 227 2.65 6.78 -33.45
CA ASP A 227 2.03 7.16 -34.73
C ASP A 227 1.87 8.68 -34.88
N THR A 228 1.63 9.41 -33.78
CA THR A 228 1.51 10.88 -33.83
C THR A 228 2.85 11.57 -34.10
N ASP A 229 3.96 11.06 -33.54
CA ASP A 229 5.30 11.58 -33.79
C ASP A 229 5.79 11.32 -35.22
N THR A 230 5.46 10.16 -35.79
CA THR A 230 5.81 9.83 -37.18
C THR A 230 4.99 10.59 -38.21
N THR A 231 3.74 10.94 -37.89
CA THR A 231 2.87 11.77 -38.75
C THR A 231 3.33 13.23 -38.72
N ASN A 232 3.59 13.78 -37.54
CA ASN A 232 4.14 15.14 -37.38
C ASN A 232 5.51 15.31 -38.06
N ALA A 233 6.35 14.26 -38.05
CA ALA A 233 7.65 14.27 -38.74
C ALA A 233 7.53 14.20 -40.27
N ARG A 234 6.50 13.53 -40.81
CA ARG A 234 6.24 13.48 -42.26
C ARG A 234 5.68 14.80 -42.79
N ASP A 235 4.71 15.39 -42.10
CA ASP A 235 4.09 16.66 -42.50
C ASP A 235 5.08 17.84 -42.46
N ALA A 236 6.11 17.77 -41.60
CA ALA A 236 7.20 18.73 -41.54
C ALA A 236 8.20 18.62 -42.72
N ILE A 237 8.29 17.46 -43.38
CA ILE A 237 9.16 17.24 -44.54
C ILE A 237 8.46 17.67 -45.84
N ASP A 238 7.15 17.46 -45.96
CA ASP A 238 6.37 17.82 -47.16
C ASP A 238 6.00 19.31 -47.23
N SER A 239 6.29 20.09 -46.19
CA SER A 239 6.05 21.55 -46.13
C SER A 239 7.28 22.41 -46.50
N LEU A 240 8.35 21.80 -47.02
CA LEU A 240 9.57 22.45 -47.56
C LEU A 240 9.66 22.30 -49.08
#